data_AF-A0A9D9JIN2-F1
#
_entry.id   AF-A0A9D9JIN2-F1
#
_cell.length_a   1.000
_cell.length_b   1.000
_cell.length_c   1.000
_cell.angle_alpha   90.00
_cell.angle_beta   90.00
_cell.angle_gamma   90.00
#
_symmetry.space_group_name_H-M   'P 1'
#
loop_
_entity.id
_entity.type
_entity.pdbx_description
1 polymer ?
#
loop_
_entity_poly.entity_id
_entity_poly.type
_entity_poly.pdbx_seq_one_letter_code
_entity_poly.pdbx_strand_id
1 'polypeptide(L)'
;MSGLTGAPPHLPREIAGWECYWQMRSAELEITGRRLDRRSASIGQALAGRILIRRTASGWDVETRLWILEDLAEHQRLRTRRGTAATLSELHDLLVDAGLPSELALSISEAASSL
;
A
#
# COMPACT_ATOMS: atom_id res chain seq x y z
N MET A 1 0.93 -21.85 20.80
CA MET A 1 0.37 -20.65 20.14
C MET A 1 1.27 -20.31 18.97
N SER A 2 0.97 -20.85 17.79
CA SER A 2 1.78 -20.64 16.59
C SER A 2 1.20 -19.46 15.81
N GLY A 3 1.87 -18.32 15.88
CA GLY A 3 1.55 -17.16 15.05
C GLY A 3 1.88 -17.46 13.60
N LEU A 4 0.88 -17.87 12.83
CA LEU A 4 0.97 -17.91 11.37
C LEU A 4 0.87 -16.48 10.84
N THR A 5 1.95 -15.71 10.95
CA THR A 5 2.18 -14.53 10.10
C THR A 5 2.76 -15.03 8.79
N GLY A 6 1.93 -15.67 7.97
CA GLY A 6 2.27 -16.00 6.59
C GLY A 6 1.77 -14.89 5.69
N ALA A 7 2.64 -14.33 4.84
CA ALA A 7 2.17 -13.62 3.66
C ALA A 7 1.18 -14.55 2.92
N PRO A 8 0.07 -14.04 2.38
CA PRO A 8 -0.81 -14.87 1.55
C PRO A 8 0.06 -15.50 0.45
N PRO A 9 0.05 -16.84 0.28
CA PRO A 9 1.05 -17.58 -0.51
C PRO A 9 1.08 -17.23 -2.01
N HIS A 10 0.19 -16.34 -2.45
CA HIS A 10 -0.01 -15.92 -3.83
C HIS A 10 0.30 -14.45 -4.09
N LEU A 11 0.68 -13.64 -3.08
CA LEU A 11 0.96 -12.23 -3.30
C LEU A 11 2.42 -12.01 -3.78
N PRO A 12 2.63 -11.32 -4.91
CA PRO A 12 3.97 -11.12 -5.45
C PRO A 12 4.84 -10.28 -4.52
N ARG A 13 6.10 -10.67 -4.37
CA ARG A 13 7.11 -9.84 -3.69
C ARG A 13 7.49 -8.62 -4.51
N GLU A 14 7.37 -8.69 -5.84
CA GLU A 14 7.69 -7.57 -6.73
C GLU A 14 6.49 -7.21 -7.61
N ILE A 15 6.09 -5.94 -7.58
CA ILE A 15 4.94 -5.40 -8.35
C ILE A 15 5.24 -3.97 -8.76
N ALA A 16 5.07 -3.62 -10.04
CA ALA A 16 5.23 -2.25 -10.55
C ALA A 16 6.55 -1.55 -10.14
N GLY A 17 7.65 -2.31 -10.13
CA GLY A 17 8.96 -1.81 -9.70
C GLY A 17 9.10 -1.58 -8.18
N TRP A 18 8.20 -2.14 -7.37
CA TRP A 18 8.29 -2.18 -5.91
C TRP A 18 8.63 -3.56 -5.40
N GLU A 19 9.45 -3.62 -4.35
CA GLU A 19 9.59 -4.76 -3.47
C GLU A 19 8.64 -4.60 -2.28
N CYS A 20 7.76 -5.57 -2.07
CA CYS A 20 6.68 -5.56 -1.09
C CYS A 20 6.78 -6.77 -0.14
N TYR A 21 6.54 -6.50 1.14
CA TYR A 21 6.37 -7.49 2.19
C TYR A 21 4.94 -7.38 2.71
N TRP A 22 4.22 -8.50 2.65
CA TRP A 22 2.80 -8.58 2.96
C TRP A 22 2.61 -9.32 4.28
N GLN A 23 1.78 -8.79 5.16
CA GLN A 23 1.37 -9.45 6.38
C GLN A 23 -0.15 -9.39 6.46
N MET A 24 -0.80 -10.55 6.46
CA MET A 24 -2.24 -10.66 6.57
C MET A 24 -2.62 -11.28 7.91
N ARG A 25 -3.63 -10.70 8.55
CA ARG A 25 -4.30 -11.18 9.78
C ARG A 25 -5.81 -11.21 9.51
N SER A 26 -6.59 -11.76 10.44
CA SER A 26 -8.01 -12.06 10.23
C SER A 26 -8.88 -10.91 9.72
N ALA A 27 -8.54 -9.65 9.97
CA ALA A 27 -9.25 -8.48 9.46
C ALA A 27 -8.29 -7.33 9.11
N GLU A 28 -7.00 -7.62 8.93
CA GLU A 28 -5.97 -6.61 8.68
C GLU A 28 -4.99 -7.08 7.61
N LEU A 29 -4.67 -6.19 6.69
CA LEU A 29 -3.60 -6.33 5.72
C LEU A 29 -2.60 -5.21 5.92
N GLU A 30 -1.35 -5.58 6.20
CA GLU A 30 -0.22 -4.67 6.27
C GLU A 30 0.72 -4.93 5.10
N ILE A 31 1.12 -3.85 4.43
CA ILE A 31 2.12 -3.86 3.36
C ILE A 31 3.23 -2.91 3.76
N THR A 32 4.46 -3.42 3.78
CA THR A 32 5.66 -2.57 3.84
C THR A 32 6.47 -2.79 2.59
N GLY A 33 6.92 -1.72 1.94
CA GLY A 33 7.63 -1.85 0.68
C GLY A 33 8.43 -0.62 0.28
N ARG A 34 9.17 -0.78 -0.80
CA ARG A 34 9.98 0.28 -1.42
C ARG A 34 10.08 0.08 -2.93
N ARG A 35 10.27 1.18 -3.66
CA ARG A 35 10.69 1.13 -5.06
C ARG A 35 12.08 0.52 -5.19
N LEU A 36 12.25 -0.32 -6.20
CA LEU A 36 13.53 -0.88 -6.62
C LEU A 36 14.36 0.17 -7.35
N ASP A 37 13.76 0.86 -8.32
CA ASP A 37 14.36 2.02 -8.99
C ASP A 37 13.67 3.32 -8.55
N ARG A 38 14.39 4.10 -7.75
CA ARG A 38 13.90 5.37 -7.21
C ARG A 38 13.86 6.48 -8.26
N ARG A 39 14.70 6.38 -9.31
CA ARG A 39 14.79 7.41 -10.36
C ARG A 39 13.60 7.38 -11.31
N SER A 40 12.89 6.25 -11.37
CA SER A 40 11.65 6.09 -12.13
C SER A 40 10.45 6.85 -11.52
N ALA A 41 10.56 7.35 -10.28
CA ALA A 41 9.45 8.00 -9.59
C ALA A 41 9.25 9.43 -10.08
N SER A 42 7.99 9.80 -10.30
CA SER A 42 7.59 11.20 -10.54
C SER A 42 7.33 11.94 -9.22
N ILE A 43 7.41 13.27 -9.25
CA ILE A 43 7.01 14.12 -8.11
C ILE A 43 5.60 13.73 -7.65
N GLY A 44 5.42 13.60 -6.33
CA GLY A 44 4.16 13.18 -5.72
C GLY A 44 4.00 11.67 -5.57
N GLN A 45 4.88 10.85 -6.19
CA GLN A 45 4.85 9.40 -6.03
C GLN A 45 5.61 8.94 -4.79
N ALA A 46 5.12 7.85 -4.21
CA ALA A 46 5.78 7.19 -3.09
C ALA A 46 7.05 6.46 -3.54
N LEU A 47 8.03 6.41 -2.65
CA LEU A 47 9.32 5.74 -2.83
C LEU A 47 9.47 4.54 -1.89
N ALA A 48 8.86 4.63 -0.70
CA ALA A 48 8.82 3.57 0.29
C ALA A 48 7.71 3.87 1.30
N GLY A 49 7.31 2.88 2.08
CA GLY A 49 6.44 3.13 3.22
C GLY A 49 5.71 1.91 3.72
N ARG A 50 4.69 2.21 4.51
CA ARG A 50 3.79 1.25 5.15
C ARG A 50 2.35 1.62 4.82
N ILE A 51 1.57 0.62 4.43
CA ILE A 51 0.12 0.71 4.22
C ILE A 51 -0.54 -0.29 5.15
N LEU A 52 -1.59 0.15 5.82
CA LEU A 52 -2.37 -0.66 6.73
C LEU A 52 -3.85 -0.55 6.37
N ILE A 53 -4.47 -1.68 6.07
CA ILE A 53 -5.86 -1.77 5.68
C ILE A 53 -6.55 -2.68 6.68
N ARG A 54 -7.67 -2.22 7.23
CA ARG A 54 -8.48 -2.98 8.18
C ARG A 54 -9.90 -3.13 7.68
N ARG A 55 -10.41 -4.36 7.68
CA ARG A 55 -11.81 -4.62 7.34
C ARG A 55 -12.72 -4.08 8.43
N THR A 56 -13.77 -3.38 8.04
CA THR A 56 -14.84 -2.88 8.91
C THR A 56 -16.19 -3.44 8.47
N ALA A 57 -17.26 -3.16 9.21
CA ALA A 57 -18.61 -3.61 8.88
C ALA A 57 -19.14 -3.04 7.55
N SER A 58 -18.64 -1.86 7.13
CA SER A 58 -19.11 -1.12 5.96
C SER A 58 -18.04 -0.93 4.87
N GLY A 59 -16.86 -1.54 5.02
CA GLY A 59 -15.78 -1.38 4.05
C GLY A 59 -14.39 -1.58 4.69
N TRP A 60 -13.50 -0.62 4.48
CA TRP A 60 -12.12 -0.66 4.96
C TRP A 60 -11.66 0.68 5.55
N ASP A 61 -10.95 0.61 6.67
CA ASP A 61 -10.13 1.71 7.16
C ASP A 61 -8.72 1.60 6.59
N VAL A 62 -8.16 2.70 6.11
CA VAL A 62 -6.86 2.75 5.46
C VAL A 62 -5.97 3.76 6.17
N GLU A 63 -4.76 3.34 6.55
CA GLU A 63 -3.69 4.23 6.99
C GLU A 63 -2.47 4.04 6.08
N THR A 64 -1.95 5.13 5.51
CA THR A 64 -0.71 5.12 4.73
C THR A 64 0.33 6.00 5.40
N ARG A 65 1.58 5.53 5.43
CA ARG A 65 2.77 6.28 5.87
C ARG A 65 3.84 6.10 4.80
N LEU A 66 3.90 7.04 3.87
CA LEU A 66 4.69 6.94 2.63
C LEU A 66 5.74 8.05 2.56
N TRP A 67 6.95 7.69 2.17
CA TRP A 67 7.98 8.65 1.75
C TRP A 67 7.70 9.05 0.31
N ILE A 68 7.33 10.31 0.10
CA ILE A 68 6.95 10.87 -1.20
C ILE A 68 8.11 11.68 -1.76
N LEU A 69 8.38 11.53 -3.06
CA LEU A 69 9.26 12.41 -3.81
C LEU A 69 8.62 13.80 -3.94
N GLU A 70 9.24 14.83 -3.36
CA GLU A 70 8.66 16.17 -3.27
C GLU A 70 9.08 17.06 -4.45
N ASP A 71 10.30 16.93 -4.95
CA ASP A 71 10.82 17.75 -6.05
C ASP A 71 11.89 17.05 -6.89
N LEU A 72 12.40 17.77 -7.91
CA LEU A 72 13.45 17.31 -8.82
C LEU A 72 14.83 17.22 -8.16
N ALA A 73 15.03 17.81 -6.98
CA ALA A 73 16.27 17.71 -6.21
C ALA A 73 16.28 16.44 -5.33
N GLU A 74 15.33 15.53 -5.54
CA GLU A 74 15.15 14.29 -4.80
C GLU A 74 14.84 14.48 -3.31
N HIS A 75 14.32 15.65 -2.92
CA HIS A 75 13.82 15.84 -1.57
C HIS A 75 12.64 14.92 -1.31
N GLN A 76 12.58 14.43 -0.07
CA GLN A 76 11.58 13.45 0.35
C GLN A 76 10.86 13.92 1.58
N ARG A 77 9.55 13.67 1.59
CA ARG A 77 8.69 14.00 2.71
C ARG A 77 7.88 12.78 3.13
N LEU A 78 7.86 12.52 4.43
CA LEU A 78 6.94 11.56 5.00
C LEU A 78 5.52 12.14 4.96
N ARG A 79 4.63 11.47 4.25
CA ARG A 79 3.20 11.77 4.20
C ARG A 79 2.44 10.67 4.92
N THR A 80 1.62 11.06 5.89
CA THR A 80 0.68 10.16 6.56
C THR A 80 -0.74 10.52 6.13
N ARG A 81 -1.53 9.53 5.73
CA ARG A 81 -2.96 9.71 5.43
C ARG A 81 -3.78 8.64 6.13
N ARG A 82 -5.01 9.00 6.47
CA ARG A 82 -6.05 8.11 6.95
C ARG A 82 -7.31 8.35 6.13
N GLY A 83 -8.01 7.29 5.80
CA GLY A 83 -9.24 7.35 5.02
C GLY A 83 -10.06 6.08 5.18
N THR A 84 -11.26 6.11 4.61
CA THR A 84 -12.19 4.98 4.60
C THR A 84 -12.65 4.73 3.18
N ALA A 85 -12.77 3.47 2.77
CA ALA A 85 -13.34 3.06 1.49
C ALA A 85 -14.52 2.11 1.74
N ALA A 86 -15.66 2.35 1.08
CA ALA A 86 -16.81 1.46 1.10
C ALA A 86 -16.74 0.41 -0.02
N THR A 87 -16.03 0.71 -1.11
CA THR A 87 -15.88 -0.17 -2.27
C THR A 87 -14.40 -0.43 -2.58
N LEU A 88 -14.11 -1.50 -3.33
CA LEU A 88 -12.74 -1.76 -3.79
C LEU A 88 -12.22 -0.68 -4.75
N SER A 89 -13.10 -0.05 -5.54
CA SER A 89 -12.74 1.09 -6.40
C SER A 89 -12.29 2.28 -5.56
N GLU A 90 -13.05 2.64 -4.52
CA GLU A 90 -12.67 3.72 -3.59
C GLU A 90 -11.36 3.41 -2.87
N LEU A 91 -11.13 2.15 -2.50
CA LEU A 91 -9.87 1.72 -1.89
C LEU A 91 -8.70 1.92 -2.85
N HIS A 92 -8.84 1.48 -4.09
CA HIS A 92 -7.85 1.69 -5.14
C HIS A 92 -7.54 3.18 -5.33
N ASP A 93 -8.57 4.01 -5.46
CA ASP A 93 -8.42 5.45 -5.72
C ASP A 93 -7.72 6.16 -4.56
N LEU A 94 -8.07 5.83 -3.31
CA LEU A 94 -7.37 6.34 -2.12
C LEU A 94 -5.87 6.01 -2.11
N LEU A 95 -5.50 4.82 -2.57
CA LEU A 95 -4.11 4.36 -2.61
C LEU A 95 -3.32 5.06 -3.73
N VAL A 96 -3.93 5.25 -4.90
CA VAL A 96 -3.34 6.04 -6.00
C VAL A 96 -3.16 7.50 -5.58
N ASP A 97 -4.18 8.11 -4.96
CA ASP A 97 -4.12 9.47 -4.44
C ASP A 97 -3.10 9.64 -3.31
N ALA A 98 -2.78 8.56 -2.59
CA ALA A 98 -1.70 8.55 -1.61
C ALA A 98 -0.31 8.54 -2.27
N GLY A 99 -0.21 8.25 -3.57
CA GLY A 99 1.00 8.28 -4.38
C GLY A 99 1.54 6.91 -4.79
N LEU A 100 0.77 5.83 -4.61
CA LEU A 100 1.17 4.49 -5.09
C LEU A 100 0.95 4.34 -6.61
N PRO A 101 1.76 3.53 -7.30
CA PRO A 101 1.45 3.10 -8.66
C PRO A 101 0.08 2.41 -8.72
N SER A 102 -0.66 2.62 -9.81
CA SER A 102 -2.00 2.03 -9.98
C SER A 102 -1.97 0.49 -9.94
N GLU A 103 -0.98 -0.17 -10.56
CA GLU A 103 -0.94 -1.64 -10.52
C GLU A 103 -0.69 -2.17 -9.10
N LEU A 104 0.15 -1.49 -8.31
CA LEU A 104 0.36 -1.85 -6.90
C LEU A 104 -0.91 -1.58 -6.07
N ALA A 105 -1.58 -0.45 -6.30
CA ALA A 105 -2.85 -0.12 -5.64
C ALA A 105 -3.93 -1.17 -5.96
N LEU A 106 -3.99 -1.66 -7.20
CA LEU A 106 -4.90 -2.71 -7.63
C LEU A 106 -4.62 -4.01 -6.89
N SER A 107 -3.38 -4.51 -6.89
CA SER A 107 -3.01 -5.73 -6.18
C SER A 107 -3.27 -5.65 -4.67
N ILE A 108 -3.06 -4.48 -4.05
CA ILE A 108 -3.41 -4.26 -2.64
C ILE A 108 -4.93 -4.35 -2.43
N SER A 109 -5.71 -3.76 -3.32
CA SER A 109 -7.18 -3.72 -3.22
C SER A 109 -7.77 -5.12 -3.40
N GLU A 110 -7.25 -5.90 -4.35
CA GLU A 110 -7.58 -7.32 -4.54
C GLU A 110 -7.20 -8.16 -3.31
N ALA A 111 -6.01 -7.95 -2.74
CA ALA A 111 -5.63 -8.63 -1.50
C ALA A 111 -6.60 -8.28 -0.35
N ALA A 112 -7.00 -7.01 -0.24
CA ALA A 112 -7.90 -6.52 0.80
C ALA A 112 -9.34 -7.06 0.67
N SER A 113 -9.76 -7.52 -0.52
CA SER A 113 -11.08 -8.12 -0.71
C SER A 113 -11.21 -9.48 0.00
N SER A 114 -10.09 -10.11 0.34
CA SER A 114 -10.04 -11.40 1.05
C SER A 114 -9.98 -11.29 2.58
N LEU A 115 -9.97 -10.07 3.13
CA LEU A 115 -10.13 -9.78 4.55
C LEU A 115 -11.61 -9.88 4.98
#